data_AF-A0AAD6NSI5-F1
#
_entry.id   AF-A0AAD6NSI5-F1
#
_cell.length_a   1.000
_cell.length_b   1.000
_cell.length_c   1.000
_cell.angle_alpha   90.00
_cell.angle_beta   90.00
_cell.angle_gamma   90.00
#
_symmetry.space_group_name_H-M   'P 1'
#
loop_
_entity.id
_entity.type
_entity.pdbx_description
1 polymer ?
#
loop_
_entity_poly.entity_id
_entity_poly.type
_entity_poly.pdbx_seq_one_letter_code
_entity_poly.pdbx_strand_id
1 'polypeptide(L)'
;MEILVVKKLAPSTFFLNSFFSRAPLHPRFSLQVANADKATTCAKRGAHRPIMNLHERSLSVLACQYVDEVIIGAPWEVSKDMITTFNISSVVHGTVAENNDFLKEKDNPYAVPISMDIFQVLDSPLDITTTTIIKRIVSNHEAYQKRNQKKAESERMYYEDKTYVSGD
;
A
#
# COMPACT_ATOMS: atom_id res chain seq x y z
N MET A 1 4.59 4.63 0.21
CA MET A 1 5.28 3.64 1.04
C MET A 1 4.59 3.74 2.36
N GLU A 2 3.95 2.66 2.79
CA GLU A 2 3.33 2.61 4.12
C GLU A 2 4.41 1.99 4.99
N ILE A 3 5.01 2.81 5.85
CA ILE A 3 6.03 2.34 6.77
C ILE A 3 5.27 1.81 7.97
N LEU A 4 5.43 0.52 8.23
CA LEU A 4 4.84 -0.12 9.39
C LEU A 4 5.80 0.09 10.57
N VAL A 5 5.30 0.69 11.64
CA VAL A 5 6.08 1.05 12.81
C VAL A 5 5.46 0.37 14.03
N VAL A 6 6.26 -0.41 14.76
CA VAL A 6 5.79 -1.12 15.95
C VAL A 6 6.29 -0.40 17.19
N LYS A 7 5.35 0.01 18.04
CA LYS A 7 5.62 0.62 19.35
C LYS A 7 5.36 -0.40 20.46
N LYS A 8 6.38 -0.66 21.28
CA LYS A 8 6.29 -1.49 22.48
C LYS A 8 5.81 -0.65 23.66
N LEU A 9 4.69 -1.04 24.27
CA LEU A 9 4.17 -0.42 25.49
C LEU A 9 4.85 -1.05 26.72
N ALA A 10 5.97 -0.46 27.15
CA ALA A 10 6.72 -0.67 28.41
C ALA A 10 7.09 -2.12 28.83
N PRO A 11 8.15 -2.33 29.65
CA PRO A 11 8.66 -3.66 29.94
C PRO A 11 8.07 -4.23 31.24
N SER A 12 7.49 -5.41 31.19
CA SER A 12 7.54 -6.33 32.33
C SER A 12 7.63 -7.78 31.87
N THR A 13 8.77 -8.38 32.23
CA THR A 13 9.13 -9.81 32.26
C THR A 13 9.33 -10.56 30.93
N PHE A 14 10.53 -11.18 30.86
CA PHE A 14 11.05 -12.16 29.91
C PHE A 14 10.13 -13.35 29.66
N PHE A 15 10.15 -13.93 28.45
CA PHE A 15 10.12 -15.39 28.24
C PHE A 15 10.67 -15.75 26.83
N LEU A 16 11.38 -16.89 26.77
CA LEU A 16 12.01 -17.50 25.59
C LEU A 16 10.97 -18.12 24.63
N ASN A 17 11.38 -18.21 23.35
CA ASN A 17 10.92 -19.08 22.26
C ASN A 17 9.89 -18.57 21.24
N SER A 18 10.46 -18.28 20.05
CA SER A 18 10.02 -18.70 18.70
C SER A 18 8.53 -18.58 18.36
N PHE A 19 8.08 -17.47 17.77
CA PHE A 19 6.77 -17.47 17.10
C PHE A 19 6.63 -16.28 16.12
N PHE A 20 6.62 -16.56 14.82
CA PHE A 20 6.27 -15.59 13.77
C PHE A 20 5.15 -16.11 12.84
N SER A 21 4.35 -17.08 13.30
CA SER A 21 3.18 -17.60 12.57
C SER A 21 1.85 -17.41 13.32
N ARG A 22 1.89 -16.97 14.57
CA ARG A 22 0.75 -16.51 15.38
C ARG A 22 1.22 -15.32 16.19
N ALA A 23 1.01 -14.11 15.70
CA ALA A 23 0.85 -12.98 16.61
C ALA A 23 -0.66 -12.82 16.82
N PRO A 24 -1.30 -13.50 17.79
CA PRO A 24 -2.50 -12.92 18.37
C PRO A 24 -2.07 -11.58 18.95
N LEU A 25 -2.87 -10.54 18.74
CA LEU A 25 -2.76 -9.25 19.41
C LEU A 25 -2.44 -9.48 20.89
N HIS A 26 -1.17 -9.37 21.26
CA HIS A 26 -0.78 -9.32 22.66
C HIS A 26 -1.10 -7.90 23.13
N PRO A 27 -1.68 -7.69 24.32
CA PRO A 27 -2.11 -6.39 24.83
C PRO A 27 -0.95 -5.42 25.18
N ARG A 28 0.23 -5.56 24.54
CA ARG A 28 1.49 -4.87 24.86
C ARG A 28 2.16 -4.19 23.67
N PHE A 29 1.56 -4.25 22.48
CA PHE A 29 2.11 -3.63 21.27
C PHE A 29 1.02 -2.85 20.56
N SER A 30 1.32 -1.59 20.20
CA SER A 30 0.46 -0.77 19.35
C SER A 30 1.09 -0.70 17.96
N LEU A 31 0.35 -1.07 16.93
CA LEU A 31 0.80 -0.95 15.55
C LEU A 31 0.49 0.44 15.03
N GLN A 32 1.55 1.18 14.71
CA GLN A 32 1.49 2.51 14.12
C GLN A 32 1.83 2.43 12.63
N VAL A 33 1.01 3.01 11.77
CA VAL A 33 1.33 3.10 10.35
C VAL A 33 1.63 4.55 9.98
N ALA A 34 2.77 4.78 9.35
CA ALA A 34 3.21 6.10 8.92
C ALA A 34 2.94 6.30 7.43
N ASN A 35 2.13 7.32 7.12
CA ASN A 35 1.75 7.66 5.76
C ASN A 35 2.42 8.96 5.30
N ALA A 36 3.29 8.84 4.29
CA ALA A 36 3.92 9.99 3.65
C ALA A 36 2.98 10.74 2.72
N ASP A 37 3.20 12.05 2.60
CA ASP A 37 2.40 12.95 1.78
C ASP A 37 2.41 12.62 0.28
N LYS A 38 1.38 13.14 -0.42
CA LYS A 38 1.17 12.90 -1.85
C LYS A 38 2.36 13.42 -2.68
N ALA A 39 2.83 14.64 -2.42
CA ALA A 39 3.94 15.24 -3.17
C ALA A 39 5.22 14.39 -3.08
N THR A 40 5.59 14.00 -1.86
CA THR A 40 6.75 13.14 -1.59
C THR A 40 6.61 11.77 -2.25
N THR A 41 5.42 11.18 -2.18
CA THR A 41 5.14 9.88 -2.81
C THR A 41 5.16 9.97 -4.34
N CYS A 42 4.63 11.04 -4.94
CA CYS A 42 4.67 11.28 -6.39
C CYS A 42 6.12 11.40 -6.89
N ALA A 43 6.96 12.16 -6.18
CA ALA A 43 8.36 12.35 -6.57
C ALA A 43 9.14 11.03 -6.61
N LYS A 44 8.87 10.11 -5.68
CA LYS A 44 9.59 8.83 -5.57
C LYS A 44 8.95 7.68 -6.36
N ARG A 45 7.63 7.69 -6.57
CA ARG A 45 6.89 6.57 -7.22
C ARG A 45 6.37 6.88 -8.63
N GLY A 46 6.56 8.11 -9.10
CA GLY A 46 6.15 8.55 -10.42
C GLY A 46 4.84 9.33 -10.44
N ALA A 47 4.60 9.97 -11.59
CA ALA A 47 3.42 10.79 -11.82
C ALA A 47 2.13 9.98 -11.63
N HIS A 48 1.11 10.60 -11.04
CA HIS A 48 -0.22 10.01 -10.78
C HIS A 48 -0.25 8.86 -9.74
N ARG A 49 0.82 8.68 -8.95
CA ARG A 49 0.86 7.78 -7.78
C ARG A 49 1.03 8.60 -6.50
N PRO A 50 0.30 8.36 -5.41
CA PRO A 50 -0.75 7.35 -5.20
C PRO A 50 -2.09 7.74 -5.84
N ILE A 51 -2.91 6.74 -6.16
CA ILE A 51 -4.29 6.92 -6.68
C ILE A 51 -5.19 7.53 -5.59
N MET A 52 -5.06 7.03 -4.35
CA MET A 52 -5.78 7.53 -3.19
C MET A 52 -5.05 8.71 -2.54
N ASN A 53 -5.82 9.68 -2.06
CA ASN A 53 -5.31 10.80 -1.28
C ASN A 53 -4.84 10.36 0.12
N LEU A 54 -4.13 11.24 0.83
CA LEU A 54 -3.57 10.93 2.15
C LEU A 54 -4.65 10.53 3.18
N HIS A 55 -5.77 11.26 3.23
CA HIS A 55 -6.86 10.99 4.16
C HIS A 55 -7.54 9.65 3.86
N GLU A 56 -7.81 9.34 2.59
CA GLU A 56 -8.42 8.07 2.17
C GLU A 56 -7.55 6.87 2.56
N ARG A 57 -6.23 6.98 2.36
CA ARG A 57 -5.27 5.95 2.80
C ARG A 57 -5.27 5.81 4.32
N SER A 58 -5.28 6.92 5.05
CA SER A 58 -5.27 6.90 6.51
C SER A 58 -6.52 6.22 7.07
N LEU A 59 -7.70 6.52 6.52
CA LEU A 59 -8.96 5.84 6.88
C LEU A 59 -8.95 4.36 6.48
N SER A 60 -8.39 4.01 5.32
CA SER A 60 -8.28 2.61 4.87
C SER A 60 -7.43 1.77 5.81
N VAL A 61 -6.32 2.35 6.29
CA VAL A 61 -5.39 1.70 7.22
C VAL A 61 -5.99 1.60 8.63
N LEU A 62 -6.72 2.61 9.10
CA LEU A 62 -7.46 2.54 10.37
C LEU A 62 -8.57 1.49 10.37
N ALA A 63 -9.09 1.12 9.20
CA ALA A 63 -10.08 0.04 9.08
C ALA A 63 -9.45 -1.36 9.20
N CYS A 64 -8.11 -1.48 9.22
CA CYS A 64 -7.43 -2.76 9.40
C CYS A 64 -7.49 -3.23 10.85
N GLN A 65 -7.89 -4.48 11.07
CA GLN A 65 -8.00 -5.10 12.41
C GLN A 65 -6.72 -5.00 13.26
N TYR A 66 -5.56 -4.98 12.62
CA TYR A 66 -4.26 -5.03 13.29
C TYR A 66 -3.67 -3.65 13.61
N VAL A 67 -4.30 -2.56 13.15
CA VAL A 67 -3.78 -1.20 13.31
C VAL A 67 -4.48 -0.52 14.47
N ASP A 68 -3.69 0.04 15.39
CA ASP A 68 -4.21 0.81 16.53
C ASP A 68 -4.18 2.31 16.26
N GLU A 69 -3.11 2.80 15.62
CA GLU A 69 -2.87 4.23 15.42
C GLU A 69 -2.25 4.48 14.03
N VAL A 70 -2.50 5.68 13.48
CA VAL A 70 -1.93 6.10 12.18
C VAL A 70 -1.28 7.48 12.33
N ILE A 71 -0.01 7.57 11.92
CA ILE A 71 0.74 8.82 11.84
C ILE A 71 0.54 9.40 10.43
N ILE A 72 -0.24 10.48 10.36
CA ILE A 72 -0.57 11.17 9.11
C ILE A 72 0.51 12.23 8.82
N GLY A 73 1.02 12.26 7.59
CA GLY A 73 2.02 13.25 7.18
C GLY A 73 3.43 12.93 7.68
N ALA A 74 3.76 11.65 7.79
CA ALA A 74 5.09 11.23 8.20
C ALA A 74 6.14 11.58 7.12
N PRO A 75 7.37 11.95 7.52
CA PRO A 75 8.46 12.13 6.56
C PRO A 75 8.77 10.83 5.82
N TRP A 76 9.38 10.94 4.63
CA TRP A 76 9.81 9.76 3.86
C TRP A 76 10.89 8.95 4.57
N GLU A 77 11.82 9.66 5.21
CA GLU A 77 12.93 9.06 5.96
C GLU A 77 12.57 8.93 7.43
N VAL A 78 12.87 7.78 8.02
CA VAL A 78 12.63 7.56 9.45
C VAL A 78 13.76 8.21 10.23
N SER A 79 13.52 9.41 10.75
CA SER A 79 14.50 10.15 11.54
C SER A 79 14.60 9.65 12.98
N LYS A 80 15.74 9.93 13.63
CA LYS A 80 15.94 9.62 15.05
C LYS A 80 14.93 10.36 15.95
N ASP A 81 14.55 11.57 15.55
CA ASP A 81 13.55 12.37 16.26
C ASP A 81 12.17 11.71 16.21
N MET A 82 11.78 11.14 15.06
CA MET A 82 10.55 10.36 14.94
C MET A 82 10.57 9.13 15.87
N ILE A 83 11.68 8.38 15.85
CA ILE A 83 11.87 7.19 16.72
C ILE A 83 11.72 7.56 18.19
N THR A 84 12.34 8.66 18.61
CA THR A 84 12.33 9.10 20.00
C THR A 84 10.98 9.68 20.41
N THR A 85 10.38 10.53 19.57
CA THR A 85 9.09 11.20 19.84
C THR A 85 7.95 10.20 19.99
N PHE A 86 7.89 9.20 19.11
CA PHE A 86 6.84 8.19 19.15
C PHE A 86 7.22 6.97 20.03
N ASN A 87 8.45 6.93 20.56
CA ASN A 87 9.01 5.84 21.36
C ASN A 87 8.92 4.48 20.63
N ILE A 88 9.42 4.48 19.39
CA ILE A 88 9.39 3.35 18.46
C ILE A 88 10.42 2.31 18.88
N SER A 89 9.99 1.04 18.99
CA SER A 89 10.89 -0.07 19.36
C SER A 89 11.36 -0.88 18.15
N SER A 90 10.56 -0.95 17.09
CA SER A 90 10.91 -1.70 15.88
C SER A 90 10.25 -1.06 14.67
N VAL A 91 10.97 -1.05 13.55
CA VAL A 91 10.50 -0.56 12.25
C VAL A 91 10.42 -1.75 11.32
N VAL A 92 9.27 -1.97 10.70
CA VAL A 92 9.00 -3.16 9.90
C VAL A 92 8.71 -2.77 8.46
N HIS A 93 9.33 -3.47 7.51
CA HIS A 93 9.03 -3.33 6.09
C HIS A 93 8.62 -4.66 5.47
N GLY A 94 7.57 -4.66 4.66
CA GLY A 94 7.12 -5.85 3.94
C GLY A 94 8.06 -6.22 2.78
N THR A 95 8.17 -7.51 2.46
CA THR A 95 8.94 -8.00 1.30
C THR A 95 8.30 -7.63 -0.05
N VAL A 96 6.98 -7.49 -0.08
CA VAL A 96 6.21 -7.17 -1.29
C VAL A 96 5.92 -5.67 -1.31
N ALA A 97 6.68 -4.92 -2.11
CA ALA A 97 6.46 -3.51 -2.37
C ALA A 97 6.69 -3.18 -3.84
N GLU A 98 6.18 -2.02 -4.28
CA GLU A 98 6.34 -1.55 -5.66
C GLU A 98 7.80 -1.22 -6.02
N ASN A 99 8.60 -0.89 -5.01
CA ASN A 99 10.03 -0.63 -5.15
C ASN A 99 10.74 -1.19 -3.90
N ASN A 100 11.51 -2.26 -4.11
CA ASN A 100 12.30 -2.93 -3.08
C ASN A 100 13.79 -2.50 -3.11
N ASP A 101 14.18 -1.59 -4.01
CA ASP A 101 15.57 -1.14 -4.16
C ASP A 101 15.98 -0.04 -3.16
N PHE A 102 15.26 0.10 -2.03
CA PHE A 102 15.59 1.07 -0.97
C PHE A 102 16.99 0.86 -0.37
N LEU A 103 17.57 -0.34 -0.51
CA LEU A 103 18.94 -0.65 -0.10
C LEU A 103 20.01 -0.15 -1.09
N LYS A 104 19.63 0.13 -2.35
CA LYS A 104 20.55 0.57 -3.42
C LYS A 104 20.50 2.08 -3.66
N GLU A 105 19.46 2.75 -3.16
CA GLU A 105 19.35 4.21 -3.26
C GLU A 105 20.31 4.91 -2.27
N LYS A 106 20.92 6.02 -2.69
CA LYS A 106 21.77 6.86 -1.84
C LYS A 106 21.02 7.41 -0.61
N ASP A 107 19.70 7.57 -0.72
CA ASP A 107 18.82 8.04 0.35
C ASP A 107 17.94 6.87 0.86
N ASN A 108 18.55 5.94 1.58
CA ASN A 108 17.80 4.84 2.20
C ASN A 108 16.94 5.39 3.37
N PRO A 109 15.60 5.33 3.28
CA PRO A 109 14.71 5.85 4.32
C PRO A 109 14.84 5.11 5.67
N TYR A 110 15.45 3.93 5.67
CA TYR A 110 15.64 3.08 6.84
C TYR A 110 17.07 3.10 7.40
N ALA A 111 17.96 3.98 6.91
CA ALA A 111 19.34 4.03 7.37
C ALA A 111 19.48 4.19 8.90
N VAL A 112 18.64 5.05 9.51
CA VAL A 112 18.65 5.25 10.96
C VAL A 112 18.13 4.01 11.72
N PRO A 113 16.95 3.44 11.40
CA PRO A 113 16.50 2.18 11.98
C PRO A 113 17.49 1.02 11.85
N ILE A 114 18.19 0.91 10.71
CA ILE A 114 19.21 -0.13 10.47
C ILE A 114 20.42 0.09 11.37
N SER A 115 20.91 1.34 11.48
CA SER A 115 22.06 1.64 12.36
C SER A 115 21.73 1.47 13.85
N MET A 116 20.45 1.54 14.22
CA MET A 116 19.94 1.30 15.57
C MET A 116 19.56 -0.17 15.84
N ASP A 117 19.71 -1.07 14.87
CA ASP A 117 19.33 -2.49 14.95
C ASP A 117 17.84 -2.74 15.32
N ILE A 118 16.97 -1.80 14.92
CA ILE A 118 15.52 -1.89 15.16
C ILE A 118 14.72 -2.19 13.87
N PHE A 119 15.41 -2.34 12.73
CA PHE A 119 14.80 -2.62 11.44
C PHE A 119 14.55 -4.12 11.23
N GLN A 120 13.35 -4.47 10.78
CA GLN A 120 12.95 -5.85 10.50
C GLN A 120 12.23 -5.95 9.16
N VAL A 121 12.45 -7.05 8.45
CA VAL A 121 11.75 -7.37 7.20
C VAL A 121 10.68 -8.42 7.50
N LEU A 122 9.46 -8.12 7.08
CA LEU A 122 8.29 -8.97 7.22
C LEU A 122 7.94 -9.62 5.89
N ASP A 123 7.88 -10.95 5.86
CA ASP A 123 7.47 -11.64 4.64
C ASP A 123 5.94 -11.57 4.43
N SER A 124 5.53 -11.15 3.24
CA SER A 124 4.12 -11.09 2.86
C SER A 124 3.70 -12.42 2.23
N PRO A 125 2.59 -13.04 2.66
CA PRO A 125 2.10 -14.29 2.06
C PRO A 125 1.53 -14.09 0.64
N LEU A 126 1.31 -12.85 0.20
CA LEU A 126 0.71 -12.52 -1.09
C LEU A 126 1.59 -11.55 -1.88
N ASP A 127 1.77 -11.83 -3.17
CA ASP A 127 2.51 -11.00 -4.13
C ASP A 127 1.62 -9.97 -4.87
N ILE A 128 0.64 -9.41 -4.16
CA ILE A 128 -0.29 -8.43 -4.76
C ILE A 128 0.21 -7.02 -4.49
N THR A 129 0.45 -6.26 -5.55
CA THR A 129 0.85 -4.84 -5.48
C THR A 129 -0.19 -3.92 -6.11
N THR A 130 -0.14 -2.63 -5.81
CA THR A 130 -1.03 -1.62 -6.43
C THR A 130 -0.89 -1.61 -7.95
N THR A 131 0.32 -1.80 -8.48
CA THR A 131 0.58 -1.95 -9.91
C THR A 131 -0.15 -3.15 -10.51
N THR A 132 -0.14 -4.31 -9.83
CA THR A 132 -0.86 -5.49 -10.29
C THR A 132 -2.37 -5.24 -10.34
N ILE A 133 -2.92 -4.53 -9.34
CA ILE A 133 -4.34 -4.16 -9.31
C ILE A 133 -4.69 -3.20 -10.46
N ILE A 134 -3.86 -2.17 -10.70
CA ILE A 134 -4.05 -1.22 -11.81
C ILE A 134 -4.06 -1.97 -13.15
N LYS A 135 -3.10 -2.87 -13.39
CA LYS A 135 -3.05 -3.68 -14.62
C LYS A 135 -4.32 -4.51 -14.82
N ARG A 136 -4.86 -5.11 -13.75
CA ARG A 136 -6.12 -5.89 -13.80
C ARG A 136 -7.31 -5.01 -14.19
N ILE A 137 -7.41 -3.82 -13.62
CA ILE A 137 -8.51 -2.88 -13.93
C ILE A 137 -8.43 -2.42 -15.38
N VAL A 138 -7.25 -2.02 -15.85
CA VAL A 138 -7.03 -1.56 -17.23
C VAL A 138 -7.36 -2.67 -18.23
N SER A 139 -6.86 -3.88 -18.01
CA SER A 139 -7.15 -5.02 -18.89
C SER A 139 -8.64 -5.34 -18.96
N ASN A 140 -9.35 -5.31 -17.83
CA ASN A 140 -10.81 -5.50 -17.81
C ASN A 140 -11.55 -4.37 -18.55
N HIS A 141 -11.08 -3.13 -18.41
CA HIS A 141 -11.66 -1.97 -19.07
C HIS A 141 -11.51 -2.07 -20.59
N GLU A 142 -10.33 -2.42 -21.10
CA GLU A 142 -10.06 -2.63 -22.52
C GLU A 142 -10.94 -3.75 -23.11
N ALA A 143 -11.07 -4.87 -22.40
CA ALA A 143 -11.95 -5.97 -22.81
C ALA A 143 -13.42 -5.55 -22.86
N TYR A 144 -13.88 -4.73 -21.90
CA TYR A 144 -15.22 -4.16 -21.92
C TYR A 144 -15.43 -3.22 -23.11
N GLN A 145 -14.51 -2.28 -23.34
CA GLN A 145 -14.59 -1.33 -24.45
C GLN A 145 -14.65 -2.04 -25.80
N LYS A 146 -13.79 -3.04 -26.04
CA LYS A 146 -13.75 -3.80 -27.29
C LYS A 146 -15.06 -4.57 -27.55
N ARG A 147 -15.68 -5.12 -26.51
CA ARG A 147 -17.00 -5.78 -26.63
C ARG A 147 -18.09 -4.77 -26.99
N ASN A 148 -18.07 -3.60 -26.37
CA ASN A 148 -19.05 -2.57 -26.62
C ASN A 148 -18.92 -1.96 -28.03
N GLN A 149 -17.68 -1.76 -28.50
CA GLN A 149 -17.39 -1.32 -29.87
C GLN A 149 -17.94 -2.31 -30.91
N LYS A 150 -17.67 -3.60 -30.75
CA LYS A 150 -18.22 -4.64 -31.64
C LYS A 150 -19.76 -4.63 -31.66
N LYS A 151 -20.38 -4.47 -30.49
CA LYS A 151 -21.84 -4.40 -30.39
C LYS A 151 -22.37 -3.16 -31.11
N ALA A 152 -21.77 -1.98 -30.86
CA ALA A 152 -22.15 -0.74 -31.51
C ALA A 152 -21.96 -0.78 -33.05
N GLU A 153 -20.87 -1.38 -33.53
CA GLU A 153 -20.64 -1.62 -34.96
C GLU A 153 -21.71 -2.53 -35.56
N SER A 154 -22.05 -3.64 -34.89
CA SER A 154 -23.11 -4.54 -35.35
C SER A 154 -24.49 -3.90 -35.35
N GLU A 155 -24.81 -3.08 -34.34
CA GLU A 155 -26.06 -2.33 -34.28
C GLU A 155 -26.12 -1.29 -35.40
N ARG A 156 -25.01 -0.57 -35.67
CA ARG A 156 -24.93 0.40 -36.76
C ARG A 156 -25.18 -0.27 -38.12
N MET A 157 -24.50 -1.39 -38.41
CA MET A 157 -24.73 -2.15 -39.64
C MET A 157 -26.19 -2.63 -39.76
N TYR A 158 -26.80 -3.09 -38.66
CA TYR A 158 -28.20 -3.50 -38.66
C TYR A 158 -29.18 -2.37 -39.02
N TYR A 159 -28.94 -1.14 -38.56
CA TYR A 159 -29.79 0.01 -38.91
C TYR A 159 -29.53 0.53 -40.33
N GLU A 160 -28.30 0.43 -40.83
CA GLU A 160 -27.95 0.80 -42.22
C GLU A 160 -28.60 -0.16 -43.24
N ASP A 161 -28.68 -1.45 -42.91
CA ASP A 161 -29.29 -2.48 -43.78
C ASP A 161 -30.83 -2.52 -43.74
N LYS A 162 -31.48 -1.74 -42.85
CA LYS A 162 -32.95 -1.67 -42.82
C LYS A 162 -33.48 -0.92 -44.04
N THR A 163 -33.85 -1.68 -45.07
CA THR A 163 -34.73 -1.20 -46.14
C THR A 163 -36.16 -1.17 -45.62
N TYR A 164 -36.83 -0.03 -45.80
CA TYR A 164 -38.22 0.18 -45.39
C TYR A 164 -39.14 -0.82 -46.12
N VAL A 165 -39.78 -1.72 -45.38
CA VAL A 165 -40.83 -2.58 -45.90
C VAL A 165 -42.16 -1.84 -45.70
N SER A 166 -42.70 -1.25 -46.77
CA SER A 166 -44.07 -0.73 -46.77
C SER A 166 -45.03 -1.90 -46.60
N GLY A 167 -45.81 -1.93 -45.52
CA GLY A 167 -46.90 -2.89 -45.36
C GLY A 167 -48.02 -2.61 -46.36
N ASP A 168 -48.48 -3.68 -47.02
CA ASP A 168 -49.62 -3.70 -47.96
C ASP A 168 -50.96 -3.34 -47.30
#